data_AF-A0A1Y1JAP4-F1
#
_entry.id   AF-A0A1Y1JAP4-F1
#
_cell.length_a   1.000
_cell.length_b   1.000
_cell.length_c   1.000
_cell.angle_alpha   90.00
_cell.angle_beta   90.00
_cell.angle_gamma   90.00
#
_symmetry.space_group_name_H-M   'P 1'
#
loop_
_entity.id
_entity.type
_entity.pdbx_description
1 polymer ?
#
loop_
_entity_poly.entity_id
_entity_poly.type
_entity_poly.pdbx_seq_one_letter_code
_entity_poly.pdbx_strand_id
1 'polypeptide(L)'
;MELKKNNKLLTHNSSSTGITSNANRNHKMSNKVSTPLILHLSIAIFVLACALLVNVASAASASKQNSNNFVSPLLVGFGALSVEESEEFKRMAWNNWMLRLEAEWKELQESIEELKEKCLEEKESEFSDWLSSLQNKWYHYNKAMLKEYKCNVMENSSNWNDAQWENWVKNEGLKIIEEQWKTWIKKQDEQIRDLTLHKWIQWKNDKIRSWLLCEWKSEEDFYWTNWERSSTAKWLQEAEKAHWMKWKERINRESEQWENWVQMKESIYINEKWAKWAQWKNNKKHLFNKWSASLIYKWTLKKQWKVWIKEANNTTTMNDI
;
A
#
# COMPACT_ATOMS: atom_id res chain seq x y z
N MET A 1 -57.64 45.60 48.25
CA MET A 1 -57.37 44.23 47.76
C MET A 1 -55.88 44.00 47.87
N GLU A 2 -55.34 43.82 49.08
CA GLU A 2 -55.25 42.54 49.83
C GLU A 2 -54.75 41.37 48.96
N LEU A 3 -53.71 40.59 49.27
CA LEU A 3 -52.69 40.48 50.33
C LEU A 3 -51.58 39.58 49.70
N LYS A 4 -50.28 39.93 49.72
CA LYS A 4 -49.22 39.33 50.58
C LYS A 4 -49.30 37.80 50.70
N LYS A 5 -48.25 36.97 50.50
CA LYS A 5 -46.90 36.95 51.13
C LYS A 5 -46.15 35.70 50.60
N ASN A 6 -44.90 35.83 50.16
CA ASN A 6 -43.65 35.47 50.85
C ASN A 6 -43.33 33.97 51.08
N ASN A 7 -42.24 33.54 50.42
CA ASN A 7 -41.02 32.89 50.93
C ASN A 7 -41.10 31.88 52.10
N LYS A 8 -40.44 30.72 51.90
CA LYS A 8 -39.44 30.24 52.87
C LYS A 8 -38.42 29.24 52.30
N LEU A 9 -37.17 29.61 52.50
CA LEU A 9 -35.94 28.82 52.54
C LEU A 9 -35.90 27.95 53.82
N LEU A 10 -35.13 26.84 53.80
CA LEU A 10 -34.30 26.24 54.88
C LEU A 10 -34.19 24.70 54.64
N THR A 11 -33.05 24.18 54.16
CA THR A 11 -31.93 23.58 54.92
C THR A 11 -32.31 22.41 55.84
N HIS A 12 -31.80 21.20 55.58
CA HIS A 12 -30.84 20.52 56.49
C HIS A 12 -30.25 19.24 55.90
N ASN A 13 -29.00 18.99 56.30
CA ASN A 13 -28.14 17.82 56.09
C ASN A 13 -28.71 16.51 56.65
N SER A 14 -28.32 15.35 56.06
CA SER A 14 -27.48 14.32 56.73
C SER A 14 -27.32 13.02 55.92
N SER A 15 -26.06 12.69 55.65
CA SER A 15 -25.35 11.39 55.75
C SER A 15 -25.98 10.03 55.37
N SER A 16 -25.22 9.34 54.51
CA SER A 16 -24.85 7.90 54.51
C SER A 16 -25.92 6.84 54.26
N THR A 17 -25.76 6.10 53.15
CA THR A 17 -25.37 4.66 53.15
C THR A 17 -24.99 4.22 51.73
N GLY A 18 -23.98 3.35 51.63
CA GLY A 18 -23.39 2.91 50.36
C GLY A 18 -24.28 1.99 49.53
N ILE A 19 -23.83 1.74 48.29
CA ILE A 19 -23.64 0.42 47.66
C ILE A 19 -23.24 0.65 46.19
N THR A 20 -22.08 0.09 45.84
CA THR A 20 -21.57 -0.39 44.54
C THR A 20 -22.15 0.17 43.22
N SER A 21 -21.26 0.59 42.32
CA SER A 21 -21.17 -0.04 40.98
C SER A 21 -19.99 0.49 40.16
N ASN A 22 -19.32 -0.47 39.51
CA ASN A 22 -18.41 -0.33 38.39
C ASN A 22 -18.90 0.67 37.32
N ALA A 23 -17.98 1.44 36.72
CA ALA A 23 -17.72 1.41 35.28
C ALA A 23 -16.77 2.55 34.82
N ASN A 24 -15.77 2.14 34.02
CA ASN A 24 -15.18 2.85 32.88
C ASN A 24 -14.56 4.24 33.07
N ARG A 25 -13.26 4.23 33.39
CA ARG A 25 -12.31 5.21 32.85
C ARG A 25 -12.04 4.90 31.38
N ASN A 26 -12.64 5.65 30.47
CA ASN A 26 -12.24 5.69 29.07
C ASN A 26 -10.89 6.41 28.94
N HIS A 27 -9.79 5.65 28.99
CA HIS A 27 -8.51 6.13 28.46
C HIS A 27 -8.59 6.10 26.94
N LYS A 28 -8.84 7.28 26.35
CA LYS A 28 -8.63 7.54 24.92
C LYS A 28 -7.12 7.48 24.64
N MET A 29 -6.59 6.28 24.37
CA MET A 29 -5.25 6.13 23.82
C MET A 29 -5.26 6.70 22.40
N SER A 30 -4.56 7.82 22.25
CA SER A 30 -4.18 8.42 20.98
C SER A 30 -3.42 7.40 20.14
N ASN A 31 -4.10 6.82 19.14
CA ASN A 31 -3.42 6.14 18.03
C ASN A 31 -2.62 7.18 17.25
N LYS A 32 -1.34 7.32 17.60
CA LYS A 32 -0.35 7.90 16.68
C LYS A 32 -0.24 6.93 15.51
N VAL A 33 -0.92 7.24 14.41
CA VAL A 33 -0.68 6.59 13.13
C VAL A 33 0.73 6.98 12.72
N SER A 34 1.66 6.04 12.84
CA SER A 34 2.98 6.15 12.24
C SER A 34 2.79 6.34 10.74
N THR A 35 3.02 7.54 10.23
CA THR A 35 3.13 7.79 8.80
C THR A 35 4.20 6.87 8.23
N PRO A 36 3.88 6.01 7.25
CA PRO A 36 4.86 5.06 6.74
C PRO A 36 5.95 5.83 6.00
N LEU A 37 7.21 5.44 6.25
CA LEU A 37 8.45 5.88 5.60
C LEU A 37 8.39 5.91 4.05
N ILE A 38 7.37 5.28 3.46
CA ILE A 38 7.04 5.25 2.03
C ILE A 38 6.80 6.67 1.47
N LEU A 39 6.29 7.61 2.28
CA LEU A 39 6.02 8.98 1.84
C LEU A 39 7.30 9.79 1.55
N HIS A 40 8.42 9.46 2.19
CA HIS A 40 9.71 10.12 1.94
C HIS A 40 10.51 9.44 0.83
N LEU A 41 10.26 8.15 0.57
CA LEU A 41 10.86 7.47 -0.59
C LEU A 41 10.29 7.98 -1.92
N SER A 42 9.01 8.36 -1.99
CA SER A 42 8.40 8.84 -3.24
C SER A 42 9.02 10.15 -3.75
N ILE A 43 9.39 11.07 -2.85
CA ILE A 43 10.02 12.36 -3.20
C ILE A 43 11.45 12.14 -3.70
N ALA A 44 12.24 11.33 -3.00
CA ALA A 44 13.60 11.01 -3.44
C ALA A 44 13.62 10.22 -4.76
N ILE A 45 12.68 9.28 -4.94
CA ILE A 45 12.53 8.50 -6.16
C ILE A 45 12.04 9.38 -7.32
N PHE A 46 11.17 10.37 -7.10
CA PHE A 46 10.72 11.27 -8.16
C PHE A 46 11.83 12.24 -8.60
N VAL A 47 12.58 12.84 -7.68
CA VAL A 47 13.74 13.70 -8.02
C VAL A 47 14.86 12.90 -8.69
N LEU A 48 15.14 11.68 -8.21
CA LEU A 48 16.09 10.78 -8.86
C LEU A 48 15.57 10.24 -10.19
N ALA A 49 14.27 9.96 -10.33
CA ALA A 49 13.67 9.53 -11.60
C ALA A 49 13.66 10.66 -12.61
N CYS A 50 13.41 11.92 -12.21
CA CYS A 50 13.57 13.07 -13.09
C CYS A 50 15.03 13.23 -13.52
N ALA A 51 16.00 13.11 -12.60
CA ALA A 51 17.43 13.19 -12.94
C ALA A 51 17.90 12.03 -13.83
N LEU A 52 17.43 10.80 -13.57
CA LEU A 52 17.78 9.60 -14.33
C LEU A 52 17.04 9.52 -15.67
N LEU A 53 15.78 9.93 -15.76
CA LEU A 53 15.01 10.00 -17.01
C LEU A 53 15.52 11.13 -17.90
N VAL A 54 15.97 12.26 -17.34
CA VAL A 54 16.71 13.27 -18.11
C VAL A 54 18.03 12.70 -18.65
N ASN A 55 18.75 11.88 -17.89
CA ASN A 55 19.96 11.21 -18.37
C ASN A 55 19.69 10.10 -19.39
N VAL A 56 18.60 9.33 -19.26
CA VAL A 56 18.20 8.28 -20.23
C VAL A 56 17.62 8.89 -21.51
N ALA A 57 16.83 9.97 -21.42
CA ALA A 57 16.43 10.76 -22.57
C ALA A 57 17.66 11.37 -23.26
N SER A 58 18.62 11.89 -22.49
CA SER A 58 19.91 12.37 -23.02
C SER A 58 20.70 11.26 -23.73
N ALA A 59 20.72 10.03 -23.20
CA ALA A 59 21.42 8.89 -23.80
C ALA A 59 20.70 8.30 -25.03
N ALA A 60 19.37 8.23 -25.01
CA ALA A 60 18.55 7.79 -26.13
C ALA A 60 18.65 8.78 -27.29
N SER A 61 18.65 10.09 -27.02
CA SER A 61 18.90 11.14 -28.00
C SER A 61 20.32 11.11 -28.55
N ALA A 62 21.33 10.83 -27.71
CA ALA A 62 22.72 10.65 -28.15
C ALA A 62 22.90 9.43 -29.08
N SER A 63 22.18 8.33 -28.84
CA SER A 63 22.21 7.14 -29.73
C SER A 63 21.53 7.35 -31.09
N LYS A 64 20.64 8.35 -31.18
CA LYS A 64 19.93 8.74 -32.42
C LYS A 64 20.70 9.81 -33.21
N GLN A 65 21.71 10.45 -32.61
CA GLN A 65 22.49 11.53 -33.19
C GLN A 65 23.81 11.02 -33.80
N ASN A 66 23.75 10.66 -35.08
CA ASN A 66 24.93 10.69 -35.95
C ASN A 66 24.71 11.61 -37.17
N SER A 67 23.84 12.61 -37.05
CA SER A 67 23.67 13.66 -38.04
C SER A 67 23.38 15.01 -37.35
N ASN A 68 24.36 15.91 -37.41
CA ASN A 68 24.32 17.36 -37.20
C ASN A 68 23.31 17.94 -36.17
N ASN A 69 23.88 18.46 -35.08
CA ASN A 69 23.24 19.27 -34.03
C ASN A 69 22.53 20.53 -34.57
N PHE A 70 21.33 20.37 -35.11
CA PHE A 70 20.42 21.49 -35.36
C PHE A 70 19.14 21.27 -34.56
N VAL A 71 19.11 21.81 -33.33
CA VAL A 71 17.84 22.00 -32.62
C VAL A 71 17.10 23.11 -33.36
N SER A 72 15.87 22.84 -33.80
CA SER A 72 15.10 23.82 -34.59
C SER A 72 14.91 25.11 -33.78
N PRO A 73 15.36 26.28 -34.29
CA PRO A 73 15.13 27.58 -33.64
C PRO A 73 13.65 27.82 -33.33
N LEU A 74 12.75 27.30 -34.17
CA LEU A 74 11.31 27.41 -33.99
C LEU A 74 10.80 26.75 -32.70
N LEU A 75 11.42 25.64 -32.27
CA LEU A 75 10.99 24.87 -31.10
C LEU A 75 11.48 25.47 -29.77
N VAL A 76 12.57 26.24 -29.82
CA VAL A 76 13.19 26.90 -28.67
C VAL A 76 12.67 28.35 -28.50
N GLY A 77 11.75 28.78 -29.35
CA GLY A 77 11.19 30.13 -29.33
C GLY A 77 12.02 31.18 -30.09
N PHE A 78 12.97 30.74 -30.92
CA PHE A 78 13.77 31.57 -31.83
C PHE A 78 13.22 31.57 -33.28
N GLY A 79 11.98 31.15 -33.49
CA GLY A 79 11.32 31.14 -34.81
C GLY A 79 10.40 32.32 -35.06
N ALA A 80 9.42 32.17 -35.97
CA ALA A 80 8.50 33.24 -36.38
C ALA A 80 7.41 33.60 -35.34
N LEU A 81 7.34 32.88 -34.22
CA LEU A 81 6.39 33.11 -33.12
C LEU A 81 7.06 33.93 -32.01
N SER A 82 6.30 34.81 -31.37
CA SER A 82 6.73 35.48 -30.13
C SER A 82 6.89 34.48 -28.98
N VAL A 83 7.63 34.89 -27.94
CA VAL A 83 7.82 34.10 -26.71
C VAL A 83 6.46 33.74 -26.11
N GLU A 84 5.56 34.72 -26.05
CA GLU A 84 4.23 34.59 -25.49
C GLU A 84 3.37 33.58 -26.29
N GLU A 85 3.39 33.63 -27.62
CA GLU A 85 2.65 32.69 -28.47
C GLU A 85 3.18 31.26 -28.33
N SER A 86 4.50 31.08 -28.23
CA SER A 86 5.12 29.78 -27.98
C SER A 86 4.70 29.21 -26.60
N GLU A 87 4.73 30.03 -25.56
CA GLU A 87 4.33 29.62 -24.22
C GLU A 87 2.82 29.35 -24.10
N GLU A 88 1.99 30.07 -24.85
CA GLU A 88 0.55 29.79 -24.94
C GLU A 88 0.29 28.40 -25.53
N PHE A 89 0.95 28.08 -26.66
CA PHE A 89 0.83 26.77 -27.28
C PHE A 89 1.22 25.64 -26.33
N LYS A 90 2.35 25.77 -25.63
CA LYS A 90 2.83 24.76 -24.67
C LYS A 90 1.87 24.60 -23.49
N ARG A 91 1.30 25.70 -23.00
CA ARG A 91 0.27 25.67 -21.95
C ARG A 91 -0.98 24.95 -22.42
N MET A 92 -1.45 25.20 -23.65
CA MET A 92 -2.58 24.49 -24.23
C MET A 92 -2.29 22.99 -24.41
N ALA A 93 -1.08 22.65 -24.86
CA ALA A 93 -0.65 21.25 -25.00
C ALA A 93 -0.70 20.50 -23.66
N TRP A 94 -0.19 21.11 -22.58
CA TRP A 94 -0.26 20.55 -21.24
C TRP A 94 -1.71 20.39 -20.74
N ASN A 95 -2.53 21.42 -20.91
CA ASN A 95 -3.94 21.37 -20.49
C ASN A 95 -4.70 20.27 -21.22
N ASN A 96 -4.49 20.13 -22.53
CA ASN A 96 -5.09 19.07 -23.34
C ASN A 96 -4.59 17.68 -22.91
N TRP A 97 -3.30 17.56 -22.57
CA TRP A 97 -2.75 16.31 -22.04
C TRP A 97 -3.37 15.95 -20.68
N MET A 98 -3.49 16.90 -19.76
CA MET A 98 -4.15 16.70 -18.45
C MET A 98 -5.64 16.31 -18.60
N LEU A 99 -6.36 16.89 -19.56
CA LEU A 99 -7.76 16.51 -19.84
C LEU A 99 -7.88 15.07 -20.34
N ARG A 100 -7.00 14.66 -21.26
CA ARG A 100 -6.95 13.27 -21.73
C ARG A 100 -6.54 12.30 -20.63
N LEU A 101 -5.56 12.68 -19.82
CA LEU A 101 -5.09 11.91 -18.68
C LEU A 101 -6.24 11.59 -17.71
N GLU A 102 -7.13 12.55 -17.46
CA GLU A 102 -8.29 12.34 -16.58
C GLU A 102 -9.28 11.32 -17.16
N ALA A 103 -9.46 11.27 -18.48
CA ALA A 103 -10.27 10.24 -19.13
C ALA A 103 -9.59 8.86 -19.06
N GLU A 104 -8.31 8.79 -19.42
CA GLU A 104 -7.51 7.57 -19.38
C GLU A 104 -7.35 7.02 -17.94
N TRP A 105 -7.42 7.88 -16.92
CA TRP A 105 -7.43 7.48 -15.51
C TRP A 105 -8.71 6.72 -15.12
N LYS A 106 -9.86 7.08 -15.69
CA LYS A 106 -11.12 6.35 -15.44
C LYS A 106 -11.06 4.94 -16.01
N GLU A 107 -10.50 4.79 -17.20
CA GLU A 107 -10.27 3.47 -17.82
C GLU A 107 -9.31 2.62 -16.97
N LEU A 108 -8.26 3.24 -16.39
CA LEU A 108 -7.40 2.55 -15.43
C LEU A 108 -8.19 2.08 -14.20
N GLN A 109 -9.07 2.92 -13.66
CA GLN A 109 -9.87 2.58 -12.48
C GLN A 109 -10.74 1.34 -12.74
N GLU A 110 -11.41 1.29 -13.89
CA GLU A 110 -12.18 0.13 -14.33
C GLU A 110 -11.29 -1.12 -14.44
N SER A 111 -10.14 -0.98 -15.10
CA SER A 111 -9.18 -2.08 -15.26
C SER A 111 -8.56 -2.56 -13.94
N ILE A 112 -8.48 -1.69 -12.91
CA ILE A 112 -8.06 -2.08 -11.56
C ILE A 112 -9.17 -2.86 -10.85
N GLU A 113 -10.44 -2.46 -11.00
CA GLU A 113 -11.56 -3.20 -10.41
C GLU A 113 -11.69 -4.59 -11.05
N GLU A 114 -11.57 -4.72 -12.37
CA GLU A 114 -11.53 -6.02 -13.06
C GLU A 114 -10.39 -6.92 -12.54
N LEU A 115 -9.20 -6.35 -12.34
CA LEU A 115 -8.07 -7.08 -11.78
C LEU A 115 -8.36 -7.58 -10.35
N LYS A 116 -8.99 -6.74 -9.53
CA LYS A 116 -9.38 -7.12 -8.17
C LYS A 116 -10.42 -8.25 -8.20
N GLU A 117 -11.42 -8.16 -9.08
CA GLU A 117 -12.43 -9.22 -9.25
C GLU A 117 -11.81 -10.55 -9.65
N LYS A 118 -10.94 -10.56 -10.66
CA LYS A 118 -10.23 -11.77 -11.07
C LYS A 118 -9.38 -12.35 -9.93
N CYS A 119 -8.69 -11.49 -9.18
CA CYS A 119 -7.92 -11.92 -8.01
C CYS A 119 -8.82 -12.59 -6.96
N LEU A 120 -10.05 -12.08 -6.75
CA LEU A 120 -11.01 -12.66 -5.82
C LEU A 120 -11.41 -14.09 -6.21
N GLU A 121 -11.61 -14.33 -7.50
CA GLU A 121 -11.92 -15.66 -8.04
C GLU A 121 -10.76 -16.63 -7.80
N GLU A 122 -9.52 -16.20 -8.06
CA GLU A 122 -8.31 -16.99 -7.79
C GLU A 122 -8.16 -17.29 -6.29
N LYS A 123 -8.58 -16.38 -5.40
CA LYS A 123 -8.54 -16.63 -3.95
C LYS A 123 -9.49 -17.74 -3.49
N GLU A 124 -10.49 -18.09 -4.28
CA GLU A 124 -11.41 -19.18 -3.92
C GLU A 124 -10.69 -20.54 -3.90
N SER A 125 -9.91 -20.84 -4.94
CA SER A 125 -9.12 -22.08 -5.01
C SER A 125 -7.96 -22.05 -4.03
N GLU A 126 -7.24 -20.92 -3.93
CA GLU A 126 -6.14 -20.76 -2.97
C GLU A 126 -6.58 -21.01 -1.53
N PHE A 127 -7.80 -20.60 -1.16
CA PHE A 127 -8.35 -20.84 0.17
C PHE A 127 -8.52 -22.35 0.45
N SER A 128 -9.05 -23.10 -0.51
CA SER A 128 -9.23 -24.56 -0.40
C SER A 128 -7.88 -25.30 -0.29
N ASP A 129 -6.91 -24.91 -1.12
CA ASP A 129 -5.58 -25.49 -1.11
C ASP A 129 -4.84 -25.17 0.19
N TRP A 130 -4.98 -23.94 0.67
CA TRP A 130 -4.42 -23.52 1.95
C TRP A 130 -5.02 -24.30 3.12
N LEU A 131 -6.34 -24.50 3.18
CA LEU A 131 -6.98 -25.32 4.21
C LEU A 131 -6.48 -26.76 4.18
N SER A 132 -6.33 -27.34 3.00
CA SER A 132 -5.83 -28.71 2.81
C SER A 132 -4.38 -28.85 3.27
N SER A 133 -3.53 -27.88 2.90
CA SER A 133 -2.14 -27.81 3.37
C SER A 133 -2.07 -27.67 4.88
N LEU A 134 -2.89 -26.79 5.46
CA LEU A 134 -2.94 -26.57 6.90
C LEU A 134 -3.39 -27.83 7.65
N GLN A 135 -4.43 -28.49 7.16
CA GLN A 135 -4.90 -29.75 7.71
C GLN A 135 -3.78 -30.81 7.73
N ASN A 136 -3.01 -30.93 6.64
CA ASN A 136 -1.89 -31.86 6.57
C ASN A 136 -0.80 -31.53 7.61
N LYS A 137 -0.46 -30.23 7.77
CA LYS A 137 0.49 -29.76 8.79
C LYS A 137 0.04 -30.06 10.23
N TRP A 138 -1.25 -30.20 10.47
CA TRP A 138 -1.80 -30.52 11.79
C TRP A 138 -1.95 -32.03 12.03
N TYR A 139 -2.01 -32.85 10.97
CA TYR A 139 -2.00 -34.30 11.11
C TYR A 139 -0.60 -34.88 11.32
N HIS A 140 0.44 -34.24 10.79
CA HIS A 140 1.82 -34.66 11.00
C HIS A 140 2.57 -33.70 11.91
N TYR A 141 3.55 -34.20 12.66
CA TYR A 141 4.43 -33.37 13.45
C TYR A 141 5.23 -32.45 12.55
N ASN A 142 5.07 -31.14 12.77
CA ASN A 142 5.76 -30.11 12.02
C ASN A 142 6.52 -29.17 12.97
N LYS A 143 7.81 -29.49 13.22
CA LYS A 143 8.69 -28.71 14.09
C LYS A 143 8.82 -27.26 13.63
N ALA A 144 8.89 -27.01 12.32
CA ALA A 144 9.03 -25.66 11.77
C ALA A 144 7.78 -24.81 12.06
N MET A 145 6.59 -25.38 11.88
CA MET A 145 5.32 -24.73 12.23
C MET A 145 5.29 -24.38 13.71
N LEU A 146 5.57 -25.32 14.61
CA LEU A 146 5.52 -25.05 16.05
C LEU A 146 6.53 -23.98 16.46
N LYS A 147 7.73 -23.98 15.88
CA LYS A 147 8.76 -22.96 16.11
C LYS A 147 8.31 -21.57 15.64
N GLU A 148 7.66 -21.47 14.48
CA GLU A 148 7.11 -20.21 13.93
C GLU A 148 6.16 -19.53 14.94
N TYR A 149 5.34 -20.34 15.62
CA TYR A 149 4.36 -19.88 16.62
C TYR A 149 4.88 -20.02 18.07
N LYS A 150 6.20 -20.19 18.26
CA LYS A 150 6.86 -20.30 19.58
C LYS A 150 6.20 -21.33 20.52
N CYS A 151 5.74 -22.43 19.94
CA CYS A 151 5.06 -23.50 20.66
C CYS A 151 6.05 -24.62 20.99
N ASN A 152 6.31 -24.81 22.29
CA ASN A 152 7.19 -25.87 22.80
C ASN A 152 6.38 -27.07 23.34
N VAL A 153 5.24 -27.38 22.71
CA VAL A 153 4.31 -28.40 23.23
C VAL A 153 5.03 -29.74 23.46
N MET A 154 5.91 -30.16 22.56
CA MET A 154 6.62 -31.44 22.68
C MET A 154 7.54 -31.53 23.89
N GLU A 155 8.17 -30.42 24.29
CA GLU A 155 9.02 -30.36 25.49
C GLU A 155 8.15 -30.40 26.76
N ASN A 156 7.06 -29.63 26.75
CA ASN A 156 6.13 -29.52 27.88
C ASN A 156 5.30 -30.78 28.10
N SER A 157 5.08 -31.57 27.04
CA SER A 157 4.14 -32.70 27.02
C SER A 157 4.74 -34.06 27.35
N SER A 158 6.00 -34.12 27.78
CA SER A 158 6.73 -35.38 28.02
C SER A 158 5.99 -36.37 28.93
N ASN A 159 5.24 -35.87 29.92
CA ASN A 159 4.46 -36.66 30.86
C ASN A 159 2.94 -36.42 30.75
N TRP A 160 2.47 -35.86 29.64
CA TRP A 160 1.04 -35.54 29.49
C TRP A 160 0.19 -36.78 29.28
N ASN A 161 -0.96 -36.82 29.94
CA ASN A 161 -2.02 -37.76 29.65
C ASN A 161 -2.93 -37.25 28.51
N ASP A 162 -3.85 -38.12 28.06
CA ASP A 162 -4.77 -37.80 26.96
C ASP A 162 -5.62 -36.54 27.25
N ALA A 163 -6.08 -36.33 28.49
CA ALA A 163 -6.89 -35.16 28.86
C ALA A 163 -6.10 -33.84 28.78
N GLN A 164 -4.81 -33.87 29.13
CA GLN A 164 -3.93 -32.70 28.99
C GLN A 164 -3.71 -32.33 27.52
N TRP A 165 -3.49 -33.33 26.65
CA TRP A 165 -3.40 -33.12 25.20
C TRP A 165 -4.68 -32.55 24.60
N GLU A 166 -5.84 -33.08 24.99
CA GLU A 166 -7.13 -32.55 24.55
C GLU A 166 -7.36 -31.11 25.01
N ASN A 167 -6.99 -30.79 26.26
CA ASN A 167 -7.11 -29.44 26.78
C ASN A 167 -6.18 -28.47 26.04
N TRP A 168 -4.94 -28.89 25.75
CA TRP A 168 -4.00 -28.06 25.02
C TRP A 168 -4.50 -27.72 23.62
N VAL A 169 -4.94 -28.71 22.84
CA VAL A 169 -5.33 -28.47 21.44
C VAL A 169 -6.59 -27.62 21.32
N LYS A 170 -7.53 -27.77 22.27
CA LYS A 170 -8.76 -26.96 22.35
C LYS A 170 -8.49 -25.50 22.75
N ASN A 171 -7.34 -25.23 23.35
CA ASN A 171 -6.96 -23.89 23.82
C ASN A 171 -5.79 -23.33 23.00
N GLU A 172 -4.55 -23.67 23.38
CA GLU A 172 -3.33 -23.16 22.73
C GLU A 172 -3.25 -23.57 21.25
N GLY A 173 -3.57 -24.84 20.94
CA GLY A 173 -3.59 -25.31 19.56
C GLY A 173 -4.56 -24.50 18.69
N LEU A 174 -5.77 -24.25 19.20
CA LEU A 174 -6.77 -23.41 18.52
C LEU A 174 -6.28 -21.97 18.33
N LYS A 175 -5.59 -21.37 19.31
CA LYS A 175 -4.99 -20.04 19.16
C LYS A 175 -3.96 -20.01 18.04
N ILE A 176 -3.11 -21.03 17.93
CA ILE A 176 -2.14 -21.14 16.83
C ILE A 176 -2.86 -21.23 15.48
N ILE A 177 -3.92 -22.05 15.38
CA ILE A 177 -4.76 -22.14 14.18
C ILE A 177 -5.34 -20.77 13.81
N GLU A 178 -5.86 -20.02 14.78
CA GLU A 178 -6.38 -18.67 14.56
C GLU A 178 -5.31 -17.67 14.12
N GLU A 179 -4.10 -17.76 14.66
CA GLU A 179 -2.96 -16.93 14.25
C GLU A 179 -2.53 -17.25 12.82
N GLN A 180 -2.48 -18.53 12.43
CA GLN A 180 -2.22 -18.96 11.06
C GLN A 180 -3.22 -18.36 10.07
N TRP A 181 -4.50 -18.31 10.44
CA TRP A 181 -5.53 -17.63 9.65
C TRP A 181 -5.27 -16.12 9.52
N LYS A 182 -4.94 -15.44 10.62
CA LYS A 182 -4.65 -13.99 10.61
C LYS A 182 -3.45 -13.69 9.71
N THR A 183 -2.39 -14.49 9.82
CA THR A 183 -1.18 -14.36 8.98
C THR A 183 -1.51 -14.59 7.52
N TRP A 184 -2.29 -15.61 7.19
CA TRP A 184 -2.69 -15.88 5.81
C TRP A 184 -3.51 -14.73 5.23
N ILE A 185 -4.56 -14.27 5.93
CA ILE A 185 -5.37 -13.12 5.47
C ILE A 185 -4.55 -11.86 5.30
N LYS A 186 -3.62 -11.57 6.23
CA LYS A 186 -2.74 -10.42 6.10
C LYS A 186 -1.88 -10.50 4.83
N LYS A 187 -1.34 -11.68 4.52
CA LYS A 187 -0.60 -11.88 3.26
C LYS A 187 -1.48 -11.64 2.03
N GLN A 188 -2.74 -12.06 2.07
CA GLN A 188 -3.68 -11.80 0.96
C GLN A 188 -4.02 -10.30 0.84
N ASP A 189 -4.23 -9.61 1.96
CA ASP A 189 -4.42 -8.14 2.00
C ASP A 189 -3.22 -7.43 1.34
N GLU A 190 -2.00 -7.84 1.68
CA GLU A 190 -0.76 -7.28 1.13
C GLU A 190 -0.66 -7.54 -0.38
N GLN A 191 -0.93 -8.76 -0.85
CA GLN A 191 -0.88 -9.09 -2.27
C GLN A 191 -1.83 -8.25 -3.13
N ILE A 192 -3.10 -8.13 -2.72
CA ILE A 192 -4.10 -7.34 -3.48
C ILE A 192 -3.69 -5.86 -3.54
N ARG A 193 -3.23 -5.32 -2.41
CA ARG A 193 -2.74 -3.94 -2.32
C ARG A 193 -1.53 -3.74 -3.22
N ASP A 194 -0.55 -4.64 -3.16
CA ASP A 194 0.70 -4.52 -3.91
C ASP A 194 0.44 -4.62 -5.43
N LEU A 195 -0.47 -5.50 -5.87
CA LEU A 195 -0.91 -5.58 -7.26
C LEU A 195 -1.58 -4.27 -7.73
N THR A 196 -2.46 -3.71 -6.90
CA THR A 196 -3.16 -2.45 -7.20
C THR A 196 -2.17 -1.29 -7.31
N LEU A 197 -1.26 -1.17 -6.34
CA LEU A 197 -0.24 -0.13 -6.30
C LEU A 197 0.75 -0.27 -7.46
N HIS A 198 1.16 -1.50 -7.80
CA HIS A 198 2.07 -1.74 -8.90
C HIS A 198 1.46 -1.27 -10.23
N LYS A 199 0.19 -1.62 -10.50
CA LYS A 199 -0.52 -1.20 -11.72
C LYS A 199 -0.67 0.31 -11.80
N TRP A 200 -1.01 0.97 -10.68
CA TRP A 200 -1.06 2.42 -10.57
C TRP A 200 0.31 3.07 -10.84
N ILE A 201 1.37 2.59 -10.17
CA ILE A 201 2.73 3.12 -10.30
C ILE A 201 3.23 2.99 -11.74
N GLN A 202 3.04 1.81 -12.34
CA GLN A 202 3.41 1.58 -13.73
C GLN A 202 2.69 2.56 -14.65
N TRP A 203 1.36 2.65 -14.55
CA TRP A 203 0.56 3.53 -15.39
C TRP A 203 0.97 5.00 -15.24
N LYS A 204 1.09 5.53 -14.02
CA LYS A 204 1.44 6.96 -13.82
C LYS A 204 2.83 7.27 -14.36
N ASN A 205 3.78 6.35 -14.19
CA ASN A 205 5.14 6.51 -14.70
C ASN A 205 5.17 6.49 -16.23
N ASP A 206 4.38 5.62 -16.85
CA ASP A 206 4.29 5.56 -18.31
C ASP A 206 3.62 6.82 -18.89
N LYS A 207 2.59 7.36 -18.22
CA LYS A 207 1.96 8.62 -18.63
C LYS A 207 2.91 9.80 -18.55
N ILE A 208 3.55 10.05 -17.41
CA ILE A 208 4.48 11.18 -17.31
C ILE A 208 5.69 11.01 -18.23
N ARG A 209 6.19 9.77 -18.41
CA ARG A 209 7.25 9.49 -19.39
C ARG A 209 6.80 9.87 -20.81
N SER A 210 5.57 9.52 -21.21
CA SER A 210 5.06 9.88 -22.54
C SER A 210 4.98 11.38 -22.77
N TRP A 211 4.65 12.16 -21.73
CA TRP A 211 4.69 13.63 -21.78
C TRP A 211 6.11 14.16 -21.95
N LEU A 212 7.05 13.71 -21.10
CA LEU A 212 8.45 14.14 -21.12
C LEU A 212 9.17 13.78 -22.43
N LEU A 213 8.75 12.70 -23.09
CA LEU A 213 9.34 12.24 -24.35
C LEU A 213 8.60 12.75 -25.60
N CYS A 214 7.62 13.65 -25.47
CA CYS A 214 7.00 14.23 -26.65
C CYS A 214 8.02 15.09 -27.41
N GLU A 215 7.98 15.04 -28.74
CA GLU A 215 9.07 15.48 -29.63
C GLU A 215 9.56 16.90 -29.28
N TRP A 216 8.68 17.89 -29.31
CA TRP A 216 9.04 19.29 -29.03
C TRP A 216 9.58 19.49 -27.61
N LYS A 217 9.01 18.83 -26.60
CA LYS A 217 9.40 19.02 -25.19
C LYS A 217 10.76 18.42 -24.91
N SER A 218 11.01 17.20 -25.43
CA SER A 218 12.28 16.51 -25.23
C SER A 218 13.46 17.28 -25.85
N GLU A 219 13.25 17.90 -27.01
CA GLU A 219 14.25 18.72 -27.69
C GLU A 219 14.50 20.04 -26.95
N GLU A 220 13.44 20.71 -26.50
CA GLU A 220 13.53 21.94 -25.72
C GLU A 220 14.21 21.71 -24.36
N ASP A 221 13.82 20.65 -23.64
CA ASP A 221 14.41 20.27 -22.36
C ASP A 221 15.90 19.92 -22.52
N PHE A 222 16.27 19.23 -23.60
CA PHE A 222 17.68 18.95 -23.93
C PHE A 222 18.47 20.24 -24.18
N TYR A 223 17.92 21.16 -24.97
CA TYR A 223 18.55 22.44 -25.27
C TYR A 223 18.82 23.25 -23.99
N TRP A 224 17.79 23.49 -23.17
CA TRP A 224 17.92 24.33 -21.99
C TRP A 224 18.76 23.67 -20.88
N THR A 225 18.72 22.35 -20.76
CA THR A 225 19.59 21.62 -19.83
C THR A 225 21.06 21.76 -20.24
N ASN A 226 21.37 21.67 -21.54
CA ASN A 226 22.74 21.84 -22.03
C ASN A 226 23.19 23.30 -21.95
N TRP A 227 22.28 24.25 -22.21
CA TRP A 227 22.53 25.66 -21.97
C TRP A 227 22.85 25.91 -20.48
N GLU A 228 22.10 25.32 -19.55
CA GLU A 228 22.35 25.41 -18.10
C GLU A 228 23.72 24.82 -17.70
N ARG A 229 24.19 23.77 -18.39
CA ARG A 229 25.52 23.18 -18.17
C ARG A 229 26.67 23.94 -18.84
N SER A 230 26.42 24.71 -19.89
CA SER A 230 27.45 25.48 -20.58
C SER A 230 28.04 26.58 -19.69
N SER A 231 29.37 26.74 -19.71
CA SER A 231 30.09 27.77 -18.95
C SER A 231 30.37 29.05 -19.74
N THR A 232 29.94 29.13 -21.01
CA THR A 232 30.13 30.34 -21.83
C THR A 232 29.35 31.51 -21.25
N ALA A 233 29.71 32.74 -21.65
CA ALA A 233 29.26 34.03 -21.12
C ALA A 233 27.73 34.25 -21.19
N LYS A 234 26.95 33.45 -20.44
CA LYS A 234 25.49 33.55 -20.26
C LYS A 234 25.05 34.94 -19.85
N TRP A 235 25.94 35.68 -19.19
CA TRP A 235 25.70 37.05 -18.79
C TRP A 235 25.46 38.00 -19.97
N LEU A 236 25.94 37.68 -21.17
CA LEU A 236 25.75 38.43 -22.42
C LEU A 236 24.46 38.06 -23.20
N GLN A 237 23.71 37.07 -22.73
CA GLN A 237 22.58 36.46 -23.46
C GLN A 237 21.24 36.75 -22.74
N GLU A 238 20.82 38.01 -22.74
CA GLU A 238 19.60 38.46 -22.02
C GLU A 238 18.30 37.87 -22.59
N ALA A 239 18.20 37.72 -23.92
CA ALA A 239 17.05 37.10 -24.55
C ALA A 239 16.94 35.62 -24.17
N GLU A 240 18.03 34.87 -24.28
CA GLU A 240 18.11 33.45 -23.90
C GLU A 240 17.77 33.26 -22.42
N LYS A 241 18.22 34.16 -21.53
CA LYS A 241 17.85 34.16 -20.12
C LYS A 241 16.34 34.29 -19.92
N ALA A 242 15.68 35.19 -20.66
CA ALA A 242 14.23 35.37 -20.55
C ALA A 242 13.47 34.11 -20.97
N HIS A 243 13.86 33.49 -22.10
CA HIS A 243 13.30 32.21 -22.55
C HIS A 243 13.57 31.06 -21.56
N TRP A 244 14.78 30.98 -21.03
CA TRP A 244 15.16 29.99 -20.01
C TRP A 244 14.33 30.14 -18.73
N MET A 245 14.09 31.38 -18.27
CA MET A 245 13.21 31.64 -17.13
C MET A 245 11.79 31.15 -17.39
N LYS A 246 11.24 31.40 -18.58
CA LYS A 246 9.91 30.88 -18.97
C LYS A 246 9.86 29.37 -19.00
N TRP A 247 10.90 28.72 -19.53
CA TRP A 247 11.05 27.27 -19.51
C TRP A 247 11.07 26.72 -18.07
N LYS A 248 11.87 27.31 -17.16
CA LYS A 248 11.91 26.93 -15.73
C LYS A 248 10.56 27.12 -15.05
N GLU A 249 9.92 28.27 -15.23
CA GLU A 249 8.59 28.58 -14.69
C GLU A 249 7.56 27.52 -15.13
N ARG A 250 7.58 27.16 -16.42
CA ARG A 250 6.69 26.13 -16.98
C ARG A 250 6.95 24.76 -16.37
N ILE A 251 8.20 24.29 -16.33
CA ILE A 251 8.53 22.97 -15.77
C ILE A 251 8.09 22.89 -14.30
N ASN A 252 8.35 23.92 -13.51
CA ASN A 252 7.95 23.95 -12.11
C ASN A 252 6.43 23.86 -11.97
N ARG A 253 5.69 24.64 -12.77
CA ARG A 253 4.22 24.60 -12.79
C ARG A 253 3.68 23.23 -13.19
N GLU A 254 4.23 22.63 -14.25
CA GLU A 254 3.82 21.30 -14.72
C GLU A 254 4.11 20.22 -13.65
N SER A 255 5.27 20.28 -13.00
CA SER A 255 5.63 19.36 -11.91
C SER A 255 4.67 19.47 -10.74
N GLU A 256 4.38 20.69 -10.28
CA GLU A 256 3.45 20.92 -9.17
C GLU A 256 2.03 20.43 -9.52
N GLN A 257 1.56 20.72 -10.73
CA GLN A 257 0.24 20.27 -11.19
C GLN A 257 0.16 18.74 -11.28
N TRP A 258 1.20 18.10 -11.80
CA TRP A 258 1.29 16.64 -11.87
C TRP A 258 1.32 16.01 -10.47
N GLU A 259 2.17 16.52 -9.58
CA GLU A 259 2.32 15.99 -8.22
C GLU A 259 1.01 16.12 -7.44
N ASN A 260 0.35 17.28 -7.50
CA ASN A 260 -0.94 17.50 -6.86
C ASN A 260 -2.00 16.55 -7.42
N TRP A 261 -2.04 16.37 -8.74
CA TRP A 261 -2.97 15.44 -9.37
C TRP A 261 -2.70 13.99 -8.95
N VAL A 262 -1.45 13.53 -8.98
CA VAL A 262 -1.04 12.18 -8.55
C VAL A 262 -1.40 11.95 -7.09
N GLN A 263 -1.08 12.87 -6.19
CA GLN A 263 -1.38 12.73 -4.76
C GLN A 263 -2.88 12.61 -4.51
N MET A 264 -3.68 13.43 -5.20
CA MET A 264 -5.14 13.38 -5.11
C MET A 264 -5.67 12.00 -5.52
N LYS A 265 -5.20 11.45 -6.65
CA LYS A 265 -5.65 10.14 -7.15
C LYS A 265 -5.09 8.96 -6.35
N GLU A 266 -3.83 9.03 -5.93
CA GLU A 266 -3.15 7.97 -5.16
C GLU A 266 -3.81 7.72 -3.81
N SER A 267 -4.40 8.76 -3.21
CA SER A 267 -5.19 8.64 -1.98
C SER A 267 -6.36 7.66 -2.10
N ILE A 268 -6.93 7.48 -3.30
CA ILE A 268 -8.01 6.53 -3.58
C ILE A 268 -7.48 5.10 -3.43
N TYR A 269 -6.36 4.78 -4.07
CA TYR A 269 -5.79 3.43 -4.04
C TYR A 269 -5.22 3.04 -2.67
N ILE A 270 -4.79 4.01 -1.86
CA ILE A 270 -4.27 3.76 -0.51
C ILE A 270 -5.41 3.59 0.52
N ASN A 271 -6.46 4.41 0.42
CA ASN A 271 -7.47 4.52 1.48
C ASN A 271 -8.78 3.81 1.17
N GLU A 272 -9.03 3.41 -0.08
CA GLU A 272 -10.29 2.80 -0.46
C GLU A 272 -10.44 1.40 0.13
N LYS A 273 -11.46 1.24 0.97
CA LYS A 273 -11.86 -0.07 1.48
C LYS A 273 -12.70 -0.77 0.42
N TRP A 274 -12.14 -1.83 -0.15
CA TRP A 274 -12.85 -2.65 -1.12
C TRP A 274 -13.90 -3.55 -0.43
N ALA A 275 -15.17 -3.20 -0.60
CA ALA A 275 -16.28 -3.84 0.11
C ALA A 275 -16.45 -5.33 -0.21
N LYS A 276 -16.27 -5.74 -1.48
CA LYS A 276 -16.34 -7.13 -1.92
C LYS A 276 -15.33 -8.01 -1.17
N TRP A 277 -14.11 -7.49 -0.98
CA TRP A 277 -13.07 -8.18 -0.22
C TRP A 277 -13.38 -8.27 1.28
N ALA A 278 -13.91 -7.22 1.88
CA ALA A 278 -14.36 -7.27 3.26
C ALA A 278 -15.45 -8.35 3.47
N GLN A 279 -16.42 -8.41 2.55
CA GLN A 279 -17.47 -9.42 2.55
C GLN A 279 -16.89 -10.84 2.37
N TRP A 280 -15.98 -11.02 1.41
CA TRP A 280 -15.31 -12.28 1.17
C TRP A 280 -14.56 -12.77 2.43
N LYS A 281 -13.79 -11.90 3.08
CA LYS A 281 -13.06 -12.24 4.33
C LYS A 281 -14.01 -12.69 5.44
N ASN A 282 -15.15 -12.03 5.59
CA ASN A 282 -16.15 -12.41 6.58
C ASN A 282 -16.75 -13.80 6.29
N ASN A 283 -17.11 -14.05 5.03
CA ASN A 283 -17.63 -15.35 4.59
C ASN A 283 -16.60 -16.47 4.83
N LYS A 284 -15.33 -16.22 4.46
CA LYS A 284 -14.25 -17.19 4.65
C LYS A 284 -13.91 -17.40 6.12
N LYS A 285 -13.99 -16.39 6.98
CA LYS A 285 -13.81 -16.54 8.43
C LYS A 285 -14.84 -17.51 9.01
N HIS A 286 -16.09 -17.44 8.58
CA HIS A 286 -17.12 -18.37 9.04
C HIS A 286 -16.83 -19.81 8.60
N LEU A 287 -16.43 -20.02 7.34
CA LEU A 287 -16.02 -21.35 6.85
C LEU A 287 -14.80 -21.88 7.59
N PHE A 288 -13.80 -21.03 7.81
CA PHE A 288 -12.60 -21.35 8.56
C PHE A 288 -12.92 -21.79 10.00
N ASN A 289 -13.80 -21.06 10.70
CA ASN A 289 -14.20 -21.41 12.07
C ASN A 289 -14.91 -22.77 12.14
N LYS A 290 -15.76 -23.09 11.15
CA LYS A 290 -16.38 -24.42 11.05
C LYS A 290 -15.34 -25.51 10.79
N TRP A 291 -14.41 -25.25 9.88
CA TRP A 291 -13.33 -26.17 9.56
C TRP A 291 -12.41 -26.41 10.77
N SER A 292 -12.00 -25.36 11.50
CA SER A 292 -11.10 -25.47 12.65
C SER A 292 -11.73 -26.27 13.78
N ALA A 293 -13.01 -26.04 14.08
CA ALA A 293 -13.75 -26.84 15.07
C ALA A 293 -13.79 -28.32 14.68
N SER A 294 -14.03 -28.63 13.39
CA SER A 294 -14.03 -29.99 12.85
C SER A 294 -12.64 -30.64 12.91
N LEU A 295 -11.59 -29.87 12.59
CA LEU A 295 -10.20 -30.32 12.68
C LEU A 295 -9.87 -30.71 14.12
N ILE A 296 -10.11 -29.83 15.09
CA ILE A 296 -9.86 -30.07 16.51
C ILE A 296 -10.61 -31.31 16.99
N TYR A 297 -11.90 -31.40 16.67
CA TYR A 297 -12.72 -32.57 17.03
C TYR A 297 -12.11 -33.88 16.50
N LYS A 298 -11.78 -33.94 15.21
CA LYS A 298 -11.18 -35.12 14.58
C LYS A 298 -9.79 -35.44 15.16
N TRP A 299 -8.99 -34.42 15.41
CA TRP A 299 -7.65 -34.54 15.99
C TRP A 299 -7.73 -35.14 17.40
N THR A 300 -8.70 -34.70 18.22
CA THR A 300 -8.95 -35.26 19.55
C THR A 300 -9.46 -36.70 19.51
N LEU A 301 -10.45 -36.99 18.65
CA LEU A 301 -11.05 -38.31 18.53
C LEU A 301 -10.02 -39.38 18.13
N LYS A 302 -9.10 -39.03 17.22
CA LYS A 302 -8.05 -39.92 16.73
C LYS A 302 -6.81 -39.98 17.62
N LYS A 303 -6.76 -39.19 18.69
CA LYS A 303 -5.59 -39.05 19.57
C LYS A 303 -4.32 -38.74 18.78
N GLN A 304 -4.41 -37.77 17.87
CA GLN A 304 -3.38 -37.49 16.86
C GLN A 304 -2.01 -37.12 17.48
N TRP A 305 -1.96 -36.65 18.74
CA TRP A 305 -0.72 -36.47 19.49
C TRP A 305 0.16 -37.73 19.54
N LYS A 306 -0.43 -38.93 19.51
CA LYS A 306 0.34 -40.19 19.46
C LYS A 306 1.17 -40.31 18.18
N VAL A 307 0.61 -39.86 17.05
CA VAL A 307 1.33 -39.77 15.78
C VAL A 307 2.44 -38.75 15.89
N TRP A 308 2.15 -37.58 16.46
CA TRP A 308 3.15 -36.53 16.63
C TRP A 308 4.34 -36.97 17.50
N ILE A 309 4.08 -37.61 18.64
CA ILE A 309 5.11 -38.13 19.54
C ILE A 309 5.99 -39.15 18.80
N LYS A 310 5.39 -40.08 18.05
CA LYS A 310 6.12 -41.08 17.27
C LYS A 310 7.02 -40.42 16.21
N GLU A 311 6.49 -39.47 15.45
CA GLU A 311 7.23 -38.77 14.40
C GLU A 311 8.36 -37.90 14.97
N ALA A 312 8.13 -37.22 16.10
CA ALA A 312 9.13 -36.41 16.80
C ALA A 312 10.30 -37.27 17.35
N ASN A 313 9.99 -38.44 17.91
CA ASN A 313 11.02 -39.35 18.40
C ASN A 313 11.89 -39.88 17.24
N ASN A 314 11.26 -40.25 16.12
CA ASN A 314 11.96 -40.72 14.93
C ASN A 314 12.87 -39.64 14.30
N THR A 315 12.45 -38.38 14.31
CA THR A 315 13.26 -37.26 13.81
C THR A 315 14.42 -36.90 14.73
N THR A 316 14.32 -37.20 16.03
CA THR A 316 15.42 -37.01 16.98
C THR A 316 16.50 -38.07 16.76
N THR A 317 16.09 -39.34 16.64
CA THR A 317 17.02 -40.46 16.40
C THR A 317 17.80 -40.40 15.07
N MET A 318 17.31 -39.67 14.06
CA MET A 318 18.03 -39.49 12.79
C MET A 318 19.02 -38.33 12.77
N ASN A 319 18.93 -37.38 13.71
CA ASN A 319 19.90 -36.28 13.82
C ASN A 319 21.07 -36.60 14.75
N ASP A 320 20.98 -37.73 15.48
CA ASP A 320 22.01 -38.24 16.41
C ASP A 320 22.86 -39.37 15.79
N ILE A 321 22.67 -39.68 14.50
CA ILE A 321 23.51 -40.55 13.66
C ILE A 321 24.22 -39.67 12.63
#